data_AF-N4UDT9-F1
#
_entry.id   AF-N4UDT9-F1
#
_cell.length_a   1.000
_cell.length_b   1.000
_cell.length_c   1.000
_cell.angle_alpha   90.00
_cell.angle_beta   90.00
_cell.angle_gamma   90.00
#
_symmetry.space_group_name_H-M   'P 1'
#
loop_
_entity.id
_entity.type
_entity.pdbx_description
1 polymer ?
#
loop_
_entity_poly.entity_id
_entity_poly.type
_entity_poly.pdbx_seq_one_letter_code
_entity_poly.pdbx_strand_id
1 'polypeptide(L)'
;HHIYEVKDFTASCVPHSTFCNYEFKVIQSGSMETWKTPVHCSAHVQSANYLLPDVKDAKCKDSSRTFSVKRSKKGLTFSVSQPVSPISNTAGKHFIPNKQLWQSKEPNAEIQAYKGPKDFKLNAVE
;
A
#
# COMPACT_ATOMS: atom_id res chain seq x y z
N HIS A 1 9.66 13.22 9.73
CA HIS A 1 9.68 12.19 10.79
C HIS A 1 9.00 10.92 10.27
N HIS A 2 9.58 9.74 10.49
CA HIS A 2 8.99 8.46 10.04
C HIS A 2 8.13 7.87 11.15
N ILE A 3 6.90 7.47 10.84
CA ILE A 3 5.99 6.89 11.83
C ILE A 3 5.77 5.39 11.61
N TYR A 4 5.95 4.91 10.39
CA TYR A 4 5.83 3.48 10.08
C TYR A 4 6.97 3.00 9.19
N GLU A 5 7.28 1.72 9.30
CA GLU A 5 8.18 1.00 8.40
C GLU A 5 7.42 -0.13 7.73
N VAL A 6 7.54 -0.20 6.40
CA VAL A 6 6.89 -1.20 5.55
C VAL A 6 7.94 -2.16 5.02
N LYS A 7 7.59 -3.45 4.97
CA LYS A 7 8.37 -4.51 4.32
C LYS A 7 7.50 -5.40 3.46
N ASP A 8 8.17 -6.08 2.54
CA ASP A 8 7.57 -7.05 1.64
C ASP A 8 6.40 -6.45 0.82
N PHE A 9 6.45 -5.15 0.53
CA PHE A 9 5.39 -4.50 -0.23
C PHE A 9 5.31 -5.05 -1.65
N THR A 10 4.13 -5.53 -2.00
CA THR A 10 3.80 -6.00 -3.34
C THR A 10 2.46 -5.43 -3.77
N ALA A 11 2.36 -5.13 -5.07
CA ALA A 11 1.11 -4.73 -5.68
C ALA A 11 1.11 -5.19 -7.14
N SER A 12 0.10 -5.95 -7.54
CA SER A 12 -0.03 -6.42 -8.93
C SER A 12 -1.46 -6.74 -9.31
N CYS A 13 -1.85 -6.38 -10.52
CA CYS A 13 -3.07 -6.88 -11.14
C CYS A 13 -2.88 -8.32 -11.63
N VAL A 14 -3.94 -9.12 -11.53
CA VAL A 14 -3.94 -10.54 -11.88
C VAL A 14 -4.14 -10.67 -13.40
N PRO A 15 -3.27 -11.39 -14.13
CA PRO A 15 -3.45 -11.63 -15.56
C PRO A 15 -4.85 -12.19 -15.86
N HIS A 16 -5.48 -11.69 -16.93
CA HIS A 16 -6.82 -12.11 -17.38
C HIS A 16 -7.95 -11.87 -16.36
N SER A 17 -7.70 -11.08 -15.32
CA SER A 17 -8.66 -10.77 -14.27
C SER A 17 -8.73 -9.27 -14.06
N THR A 18 -9.91 -8.79 -13.67
CA THR A 18 -10.08 -7.39 -13.27
C THR A 18 -9.62 -7.14 -11.84
N PHE A 19 -9.06 -8.12 -11.14
CA PHE A 19 -8.63 -7.94 -9.75
C PHE A 19 -7.14 -7.63 -9.62
N CYS A 20 -6.81 -6.84 -8.61
CA CYS A 20 -5.45 -6.54 -8.21
C CYS A 20 -5.27 -6.78 -6.71
N ASN A 21 -4.05 -7.16 -6.36
CA ASN A 21 -3.64 -7.46 -5.00
C ASN A 21 -2.71 -6.37 -4.50
N TYR A 22 -2.85 -6.03 -3.22
CA TYR A 22 -1.86 -5.32 -2.42
C TYR A 22 -1.54 -6.18 -1.21
N GLU A 23 -0.26 -6.30 -0.86
CA GLU A 23 0.17 -7.02 0.33
C GLU A 23 1.46 -6.42 0.88
N PHE A 24 1.52 -6.27 2.20
CA PHE A 24 2.71 -5.80 2.90
C PHE A 24 2.65 -6.10 4.40
N LYS A 25 3.79 -5.92 5.07
CA LYS A 25 3.92 -5.93 6.53
C LYS A 25 4.29 -4.55 7.01
N VAL A 26 3.78 -4.13 8.17
CA VAL A 26 4.06 -2.81 8.75
C VAL A 26 4.27 -2.88 10.25
N ILE A 27 5.23 -2.08 10.73
CA ILE A 27 5.41 -1.76 12.15
C ILE A 27 5.39 -0.25 12.37
N GLN A 28 5.02 0.20 13.57
CA GLN A 28 5.13 1.59 13.99
C GLN A 28 6.53 1.89 14.53
N SER A 29 7.21 2.85 13.89
CA SER A 29 8.54 3.30 14.30
C SER A 29 8.51 3.93 15.70
N GLY A 30 9.51 3.61 16.52
CA GLY A 30 9.62 4.14 17.89
C GLY A 30 8.59 3.58 18.87
N SER A 31 7.87 2.52 18.51
CA SER A 31 7.00 1.77 19.41
C SER A 31 7.67 0.47 19.88
N MET A 32 6.95 -0.35 20.65
CA MET A 32 7.41 -1.70 21.05
C MET A 32 7.20 -2.76 19.94
N GLU A 33 6.66 -2.37 18.79
CA GLU A 33 6.48 -3.29 17.67
C GLU A 33 7.82 -3.72 17.07
N THR A 34 7.89 -5.00 16.71
CA THR A 34 9.09 -5.58 16.11
C THR A 34 8.74 -6.38 14.87
N TRP A 35 9.73 -6.61 14.02
CA TRP A 35 9.59 -7.47 12.85
C TRP A 35 9.35 -8.96 13.17
N LYS A 36 9.33 -9.36 14.45
CA LYS A 36 8.89 -10.70 14.88
C LYS A 36 7.37 -10.83 14.89
N THR A 37 6.65 -9.73 15.11
CA THR A 37 5.19 -9.68 15.18
C THR A 37 4.65 -8.45 14.42
N PRO A 38 4.88 -8.37 13.09
CA PRO A 38 4.41 -7.24 12.31
C PRO A 38 2.90 -7.31 12.04
N VAL A 39 2.28 -6.18 11.74
CA VAL A 39 0.91 -6.16 11.23
C VAL A 39 0.91 -6.50 9.75
N HIS A 40 0.13 -7.50 9.36
CA HIS A 40 -0.05 -7.88 7.97
C HIS A 40 -1.25 -7.15 7.37
N CYS A 41 -1.07 -6.56 6.20
CA CYS A 41 -2.10 -5.84 5.49
C CYS A 41 -2.20 -6.37 4.06
N SER A 42 -3.41 -6.66 3.62
CA SER A 42 -3.68 -7.03 2.24
C SER A 42 -5.03 -6.53 1.77
N ALA A 43 -5.18 -6.35 0.46
CA ALA A 43 -6.46 -6.08 -0.17
C ALA A 43 -6.53 -6.75 -1.54
N HIS A 44 -7.71 -7.34 -1.82
CA HIS A 44 -8.09 -7.84 -3.12
C HIS A 44 -9.18 -6.93 -3.69
N VAL A 45 -8.84 -6.16 -4.73
CA VAL A 45 -9.66 -5.03 -5.19
C VAL A 45 -9.82 -5.06 -6.71
N GLN A 46 -11.00 -4.71 -7.18
CA GLN A 46 -11.28 -4.65 -8.60
C GLN A 46 -10.69 -3.38 -9.22
N SER A 47 -10.08 -3.53 -10.39
CA SER A 47 -9.58 -2.47 -11.26
C SER A 47 -10.51 -2.28 -12.44
N ALA A 48 -10.78 -1.02 -12.77
CA ALA A 48 -11.60 -0.63 -13.92
C ALA A 48 -10.81 -0.62 -15.25
N ASN A 49 -9.48 -0.62 -15.20
CA ASN A 49 -8.62 -0.38 -16.37
C ASN A 49 -7.30 -1.16 -16.29
N TYR A 50 -7.27 -2.25 -15.53
CA TYR A 50 -6.09 -3.09 -15.29
C TYR A 50 -4.87 -2.36 -14.69
N LEU A 51 -5.06 -1.12 -14.22
CA LEU A 51 -4.10 -0.40 -13.41
C LEU A 51 -4.33 -0.71 -11.92
N LEU A 52 -3.29 -0.54 -11.11
CA LEU A 52 -3.40 -0.66 -9.66
C LEU A 52 -4.49 0.31 -9.14
N PRO A 53 -5.62 -0.17 -8.59
CA PRO A 53 -6.76 0.68 -8.29
C PRO A 53 -6.56 1.45 -7.00
N ASP A 54 -7.36 2.49 -6.81
CA ASP A 54 -7.42 3.16 -5.52
C ASP A 54 -7.96 2.20 -4.45
N VAL A 55 -7.40 2.31 -3.25
CA VAL A 55 -7.85 1.58 -2.06
C VAL A 55 -8.20 2.62 -1.01
N LYS A 56 -9.37 2.50 -0.41
CA LYS A 56 -9.81 3.39 0.67
C LYS A 56 -10.01 2.59 1.95
N ASP A 57 -9.23 2.93 2.97
CA ASP A 57 -9.36 2.44 4.34
C ASP A 57 -9.46 0.90 4.45
N ALA A 58 -8.69 0.17 3.63
CA ALA A 58 -8.63 -1.28 3.70
C ALA A 58 -8.04 -1.71 5.04
N LYS A 59 -8.73 -2.61 5.74
CA LYS A 59 -8.35 -3.07 7.07
C LYS A 59 -7.14 -3.99 6.99
N CYS A 60 -6.20 -3.80 7.90
CA CYS A 60 -5.13 -4.78 8.15
C CYS A 60 -5.65 -5.93 9.02
N LYS A 61 -5.03 -7.10 8.88
CA LYS A 61 -5.41 -8.29 9.63
C LYS A 61 -5.10 -8.10 11.12
N ASP A 62 -6.06 -8.46 11.97
CA ASP A 62 -5.94 -8.45 13.44
C ASP A 62 -5.44 -7.11 14.02
N SER A 63 -5.78 -5.99 13.36
CA SER A 63 -5.30 -4.65 13.71
C SER A 63 -6.35 -3.58 13.44
N SER A 64 -6.31 -2.48 14.20
CA SER A 64 -7.11 -1.28 13.95
C SER A 64 -6.57 -0.42 12.80
N ARG A 65 -5.42 -0.81 12.22
CA ARG A 65 -4.81 -0.10 11.11
C ARG A 65 -5.61 -0.26 9.83
N THR A 66 -5.66 0.82 9.07
CA THR A 66 -6.13 0.83 7.69
C THR A 66 -5.03 1.30 6.76
N PHE A 67 -5.14 0.94 5.49
CA PHE A 67 -4.30 1.50 4.45
C PHE A 67 -5.12 2.00 3.27
N SER A 68 -4.55 2.97 2.57
CA SER A 68 -5.14 3.56 1.37
C SER A 68 -4.09 3.71 0.28
N VAL A 69 -4.56 3.62 -0.96
CA VAL A 69 -3.79 3.88 -2.17
C VAL A 69 -4.59 4.89 -2.98
N LYS A 70 -3.97 6.01 -3.34
CA LYS A 70 -4.61 7.05 -4.15
C LYS A 70 -3.77 7.38 -5.37
N ARG A 71 -4.36 7.24 -6.55
CA ARG A 71 -3.72 7.55 -7.82
C ARG A 71 -3.69 9.05 -8.09
N SER A 72 -2.60 9.47 -8.73
CA SER A 72 -2.39 10.81 -9.27
C SER A 72 -1.71 10.72 -10.64
N LYS A 73 -1.60 11.84 -11.36
CA LYS A 73 -0.86 11.88 -12.63
C LYS A 73 0.61 11.45 -12.50
N LYS A 74 1.23 11.64 -11.33
CA LYS A 74 2.66 11.39 -11.11
C LYS A 74 2.97 9.99 -10.55
N GLY A 75 1.96 9.26 -10.07
CA GLY A 75 2.15 8.01 -9.32
C GLY A 75 1.03 7.71 -8.34
N LEU A 76 1.31 6.83 -7.38
CA LEU A 76 0.40 6.45 -6.29
C LEU A 76 0.87 7.05 -4.96
N THR A 77 -0.07 7.54 -4.16
CA THR A 77 0.18 7.83 -2.74
C THR A 77 -0.29 6.64 -1.93
N PHE A 78 0.63 5.97 -1.27
CA PHE A 78 0.36 4.89 -0.33
C PHE A 78 0.35 5.46 1.09
N SER A 79 -0.61 5.06 1.91
CA SER A 79 -0.73 5.52 3.29
C SER A 79 -1.21 4.43 4.23
N VAL A 80 -0.71 4.46 5.47
CA VAL A 80 -1.23 3.67 6.60
C VAL A 80 -1.73 4.63 7.65
N SER A 81 -2.88 4.33 8.25
CA SER A 81 -3.53 5.11 9.30
C SER A 81 -3.91 4.21 10.46
N GLN A 82 -3.82 4.75 11.68
CA GLN A 82 -4.26 4.10 12.90
C GLN A 82 -4.99 5.11 13.80
N PRO A 83 -6.15 4.77 14.35
CA PRO A 83 -6.79 5.61 15.36
C PRO A 83 -5.98 5.64 16.65
N VAL A 84 -5.72 6.84 17.17
CA VAL A 84 -5.08 7.09 18.47
C VAL A 84 -6.13 7.46 19.51
N SER A 85 -7.16 8.21 19.09
CA SER A 85 -8.33 8.53 19.90
C SER A 85 -9.58 8.53 19.01
N PRO A 86 -10.80 8.66 19.56
CA PRO A 86 -12.02 8.74 18.74
C PRO A 86 -12.02 9.89 17.72
N ILE A 87 -11.19 10.91 17.92
CA ILE A 87 -11.12 12.12 17.10
C ILE A 87 -9.78 12.31 16.39
N SER A 88 -8.82 11.39 16.55
CA SER A 88 -7.48 11.55 15.97
C SER A 88 -6.88 10.25 15.47
N ASN A 89 -6.23 10.35 14.32
CA ASN A 89 -5.49 9.27 13.70
C ASN A 89 -4.03 9.67 13.57
N THR A 90 -3.14 8.70 13.77
CA THR A 90 -1.76 8.77 13.29
C THR A 90 -1.72 8.21 11.88
N ALA A 91 -1.11 8.94 10.94
CA ALA A 91 -1.01 8.53 9.56
C ALA A 91 0.40 8.72 9.01
N GLY A 92 0.85 7.76 8.20
CA GLY A 92 2.10 7.84 7.44
C GLY A 92 1.86 7.68 5.95
N LYS A 93 2.62 8.39 5.12
CA LYS A 93 2.55 8.35 3.66
C LYS A 93 3.89 8.04 3.00
N HIS A 94 3.81 7.37 1.84
CA HIS A 94 4.89 7.19 0.89
C HIS A 94 4.38 7.43 -0.53
N PHE A 95 5.18 8.11 -1.35
CA PHE A 95 4.84 8.35 -2.74
C PHE A 95 5.56 7.36 -3.65
N ILE A 96 4.80 6.58 -4.40
CA ILE A 96 5.25 5.63 -5.41
C ILE A 96 5.20 6.32 -6.78
N PRO A 97 6.34 6.79 -7.33
CA PRO A 97 6.35 7.44 -8.63
C PRO A 97 6.04 6.45 -9.77
N ASN A 98 5.50 6.94 -10.89
CA ASN A 98 5.19 6.12 -12.07
C ASN A 98 6.36 5.25 -12.55
N LYS A 99 7.62 5.68 -12.36
CA LYS A 99 8.82 4.89 -12.71
C LYS A 99 8.93 3.55 -11.96
N GLN A 100 8.23 3.40 -10.84
CA GLN A 100 8.15 2.15 -10.08
C GLN A 100 6.92 1.31 -10.45
N LEU A 101 6.09 1.79 -11.36
CA LEU A 101 4.92 1.09 -11.87
C LEU A 101 5.25 0.56 -13.26
N TRP A 102 5.23 -0.75 -13.40
CA TRP A 102 5.44 -1.42 -14.66
C TRP A 102 4.10 -1.86 -15.22
N GLN A 103 3.88 -1.67 -16.52
CA GLN A 103 2.70 -2.16 -17.23
C GLN A 103 3.16 -3.16 -18.30
N SER A 104 2.57 -4.34 -18.29
CA SER A 104 2.76 -5.32 -19.35
C SER A 104 2.19 -4.79 -20.66
N LYS A 105 2.93 -4.99 -21.76
CA LYS A 105 2.51 -4.71 -23.14
C LYS A 105 2.27 -5.99 -23.95
N GLU A 106 2.11 -7.12 -23.27
CA GLU A 106 1.84 -8.38 -23.95
C GLU A 106 0.42 -8.34 -24.56
N PRO A 107 0.22 -8.91 -25.76
CA PRO A 107 -1.03 -8.81 -26.50
C PRO A 107 -2.25 -9.38 -25.75
N ASN A 108 -2.03 -10.15 -24.68
CA ASN A 108 -3.06 -10.95 -24.02
C ASN A 108 -3.24 -10.61 -22.53
N ALA A 109 -2.39 -9.75 -21.96
CA ALA A 109 -2.46 -9.38 -20.53
C ALA A 109 -1.82 -8.01 -20.30
N GLU A 110 -2.62 -6.95 -20.38
CA GLU A 110 -2.25 -5.66 -19.82
C GLU A 110 -2.49 -5.71 -18.31
N ILE A 111 -1.42 -5.79 -17.51
CA ILE A 111 -1.52 -5.66 -16.06
C ILE A 111 -0.48 -4.66 -15.57
N GLN A 112 -0.85 -3.85 -14.58
CA GLN A 112 0.10 -3.04 -13.86
C GLN A 112 0.60 -3.75 -12.61
N ALA A 113 1.91 -3.65 -12.36
CA ALA A 113 2.55 -4.15 -11.15
C ALA A 113 3.56 -3.13 -10.60
N TYR A 114 3.78 -3.19 -9.29
CA TYR A 114 4.83 -2.45 -8.61
C TYR A 114 6.17 -3.19 -8.74
N LYS A 115 7.22 -2.45 -9.15
CA LYS A 115 8.61 -2.94 -9.26
C LYS A 115 9.61 -2.06 -8.49
N GLY A 116 9.13 -1.23 -7.56
CA GLY A 116 10.00 -0.44 -6.71
C GLY A 116 10.55 -1.22 -5.50
N PRO A 117 11.25 -0.52 -4.58
CA PRO A 117 11.72 -1.10 -3.32
C PRO A 117 10.57 -1.69 -2.50
N LYS A 118 10.70 -2.93 -2.06
CA LYS A 118 9.68 -3.58 -1.20
C LYS A 118 9.65 -3.05 0.22
N ASP A 119 10.74 -2.39 0.62
CA ASP A 119 10.98 -1.92 1.97
C ASP A 119 11.15 -0.40 1.93
N PHE A 120 10.31 0.32 2.69
CA PHE A 120 10.35 1.77 2.75
C PHE A 120 9.69 2.31 4.02
N LYS A 121 10.01 3.55 4.34
CA LYS A 121 9.45 4.26 5.50
C LYS A 121 8.28 5.14 5.10
N LEU A 122 7.30 5.26 5.99
CA LEU A 122 6.18 6.20 5.85
C LEU A 122 6.43 7.43 6.71
N ASN A 123 6.34 8.60 6.08
CA ASN A 123 6.51 9.89 6.74
C ASN A 123 5.19 10.37 7.32
N ALA A 124 5.25 11.04 8.48
CA ALA A 124 4.13 11.76 9.05
C ALA A 124 3.40 12.61 8.00
N VAL A 125 2.08 12.60 8.05
CA VAL A 125 1.27 13.56 7.29
C VAL A 125 1.18 14.82 8.14
N GLU A 126 1.80 15.91 7.68
CA GLU A 126 1.54 17.26 8.20
C GLU A 126 0.12 17.71 7.82
#